data_AF-A0A932RNK7-F1
#
_entry.id   AF-A0A932RNK7-F1
#
_cell.length_a   1.000
_cell.length_b   1.000
_cell.length_c   1.000
_cell.angle_alpha   90.00
_cell.angle_beta   90.00
_cell.angle_gamma   90.00
#
_symmetry.space_group_name_H-M   'P 1'
#
loop_
_entity.id
_entity.type
_entity.pdbx_description
1 polymer ?
#
loop_
_entity_poly.entity_id
_entity_poly.type
_entity_poly.pdbx_seq_one_letter_code
_entity_poly.pdbx_strand_id
1 'polypeptide(L)'
;MSKQKNPGSRRIRKSSAQEAAAKPETTVMEPVAASLEPVTADVVEQPVSEMDAAPSPEPVIQPCVMDAEITVQVGFAAGKVWQALQRGALNLTELQEQLEESETIILMAIGWLARENKLVIAKRDRTYEMGLRVNNTHRA
;
A
#
# COMPACT_ATOMS: atom_id res chain seq x y z
N MET A 1 55.20 -11.21 -19.23
CA MET A 1 54.54 -10.27 -18.29
C MET A 1 55.15 -8.89 -18.55
N SER A 2 54.49 -7.78 -18.85
CA SER A 2 53.07 -7.45 -18.93
C SER A 2 52.97 -6.20 -19.83
N LYS A 3 51.99 -6.18 -20.74
CA LYS A 3 51.65 -5.00 -21.52
C LYS A 3 50.90 -4.03 -20.60
N GLN A 4 51.47 -2.86 -20.33
CA GLN A 4 50.74 -1.79 -19.63
C GLN A 4 50.36 -0.73 -20.66
N LYS A 5 49.14 -0.86 -21.19
CA LYS A 5 48.52 0.06 -22.14
C LYS A 5 47.50 0.87 -21.36
N ASN A 6 47.80 2.13 -21.11
CA ASN A 6 46.81 3.15 -20.79
C ASN A 6 46.71 4.05 -22.03
N PRO A 7 45.51 4.37 -22.52
CA PRO A 7 45.09 5.75 -22.31
C PRO A 7 43.59 5.92 -22.05
N GLY A 8 43.30 6.80 -21.10
CA GLY A 8 42.00 7.42 -20.96
C GLY A 8 41.70 8.39 -22.10
N SER A 9 40.42 8.48 -22.46
CA SER A 9 39.71 9.68 -22.92
C SER A 9 38.24 9.31 -23.11
N ARG A 10 37.36 9.78 -22.22
CA ARG A 10 36.60 11.04 -22.35
C ARG A 10 35.45 10.92 -23.35
N ARG A 11 34.22 10.73 -22.85
CA ARG A 11 33.04 11.34 -23.47
C ARG A 11 31.88 11.51 -22.50
N ILE A 12 31.82 12.71 -21.92
CA ILE A 12 30.61 13.31 -21.37
C ILE A 12 29.74 13.69 -22.58
N ARG A 13 28.48 13.27 -22.60
CA ARG A 13 27.44 13.92 -23.42
C ARG A 13 26.40 14.52 -22.49
N LYS A 14 26.38 15.86 -22.51
CA LYS A 14 25.35 16.77 -22.03
C LYS A 14 24.31 16.96 -23.16
N SER A 15 23.04 16.97 -22.79
CA SER A 15 21.87 17.56 -23.50
C SER A 15 20.72 17.48 -22.45
N SER A 16 20.14 18.53 -21.84
CA SER A 16 19.45 19.74 -22.32
C SER A 16 18.56 19.47 -23.54
N ALA A 17 17.32 19.90 -23.66
CA ALA A 17 16.31 20.53 -22.81
C ALA A 17 15.05 20.66 -23.72
N GLN A 18 13.83 20.63 -23.15
CA GLN A 18 12.54 21.16 -23.65
C GLN A 18 11.44 20.39 -22.89
N GLU A 19 10.62 20.92 -21.98
CA GLU A 19 9.83 22.15 -21.91
C GLU A 19 8.84 22.35 -23.06
N ALA A 20 7.57 22.01 -22.78
CA ALA A 20 6.39 22.63 -23.36
C ALA A 20 5.21 22.49 -22.37
N ALA A 21 4.66 23.63 -21.98
CA ALA A 21 3.50 23.81 -21.13
C ALA A 21 2.19 23.77 -21.93
N ALA A 22 1.10 23.32 -21.30
CA ALA A 22 -0.25 23.88 -21.46
C ALA A 22 -1.17 23.36 -20.34
N LYS A 23 -2.09 24.23 -19.92
CA LYS A 23 -2.81 24.29 -18.63
C LYS A 23 -4.26 23.76 -18.77
N PRO A 24 -5.09 23.79 -17.70
CA PRO A 24 -6.06 22.76 -17.32
C PRO A 24 -7.51 23.11 -17.67
N GLU A 25 -8.43 22.15 -17.49
CA GLU A 25 -9.82 22.51 -17.20
C GLU A 25 -10.50 21.52 -16.24
N THR A 26 -11.03 22.14 -15.19
CA THR A 26 -11.93 21.64 -14.17
C THR A 26 -13.31 21.38 -14.77
N THR A 27 -13.98 20.28 -14.41
CA THR A 27 -15.44 20.30 -14.30
C THR A 27 -15.84 19.49 -13.08
N VAL A 28 -16.22 20.25 -12.05
CA VAL A 28 -17.04 19.86 -10.91
C VAL A 28 -18.41 19.43 -11.44
N MET A 29 -18.95 18.32 -10.94
CA MET A 29 -20.39 18.24 -10.70
C MET A 29 -20.64 17.50 -9.38
N GLU A 30 -21.29 18.26 -8.51
CA GLU A 30 -21.79 18.01 -7.16
C GLU A 30 -22.95 16.98 -7.12
N PRO A 31 -23.40 16.57 -5.91
CA PRO A 31 -24.22 15.39 -5.65
C PRO A 31 -25.71 15.64 -5.87
N VAL A 32 -26.43 14.61 -6.35
CA VAL A 32 -27.90 14.63 -6.35
C VAL A 32 -28.41 14.02 -5.05
N ALA A 33 -28.84 14.91 -4.15
CA ALA A 33 -29.77 14.60 -3.09
C ALA A 33 -31.18 14.46 -3.67
N ALA A 34 -31.85 13.36 -3.39
CA ALA A 34 -33.30 13.13 -3.46
C ALA A 34 -33.52 11.65 -3.11
N SER A 35 -34.46 11.19 -2.28
CA SER A 35 -35.64 11.82 -1.72
C SER A 35 -36.11 10.93 -0.56
N LEU A 36 -36.44 11.53 0.57
CA LEU A 36 -37.50 11.05 1.46
C LEU A 36 -38.83 11.36 0.71
N GLU A 37 -39.98 10.68 0.77
CA GLU A 37 -40.80 10.12 1.86
C GLU A 37 -41.92 9.21 1.24
N PRO A 38 -43.13 9.05 1.81
CA PRO A 38 -43.55 8.08 2.83
C PRO A 38 -44.75 7.23 2.34
N VAL A 39 -45.02 6.06 2.93
CA VAL A 39 -46.38 5.46 2.92
C VAL A 39 -46.47 4.39 4.01
N THR A 40 -47.05 4.75 5.14
CA THR A 40 -48.41 4.38 5.58
C THR A 40 -48.54 2.92 6.01
N ALA A 41 -48.72 2.80 7.33
CA ALA A 41 -49.14 1.62 8.05
C ALA A 41 -50.38 0.97 7.43
N ASP A 42 -50.41 -0.36 7.44
CA ASP A 42 -51.62 -1.11 7.79
C ASP A 42 -51.23 -2.51 8.29
N VAL A 43 -51.47 -2.72 9.59
CA VAL A 43 -52.18 -3.89 10.15
C VAL A 43 -51.59 -5.29 9.90
N VAL A 44 -51.11 -5.93 10.96
CA VAL A 44 -51.82 -7.01 11.69
C VAL A 44 -50.99 -7.28 12.95
N GLU A 45 -51.51 -6.84 14.10
CA GLU A 45 -51.09 -7.35 15.41
C GLU A 45 -51.93 -8.60 15.69
N GLN A 46 -51.29 -9.76 15.81
CA GLN A 46 -51.87 -10.93 16.46
C GLN A 46 -50.96 -11.38 17.61
N PRO A 47 -51.54 -11.76 18.76
CA PRO A 47 -50.81 -12.02 19.98
C PRO A 47 -50.18 -13.41 19.92
N VAL A 48 -48.84 -13.48 19.96
CA VAL A 48 -48.14 -14.74 20.20
C VAL A 48 -48.00 -14.94 21.70
N SER A 49 -48.86 -15.81 22.19
CA SER A 49 -48.83 -16.43 23.50
C SER A 49 -47.43 -16.94 23.84
N GLU A 50 -46.98 -16.54 25.01
CA GLU A 50 -45.77 -16.97 25.70
C GLU A 50 -45.76 -18.50 25.86
N MET A 51 -44.84 -19.19 25.19
CA MET A 51 -44.43 -20.54 25.58
C MET A 51 -43.02 -20.84 25.06
N ASP A 52 -42.05 -20.70 25.96
CA ASP A 52 -40.85 -21.55 26.07
C ASP A 52 -40.22 -22.04 24.75
N ALA A 53 -39.42 -21.19 24.11
CA ALA A 53 -38.49 -21.63 23.07
C ALA A 53 -37.15 -20.95 23.32
N ALA A 54 -36.18 -21.78 23.69
CA ALA A 54 -34.79 -21.47 23.98
C ALA A 54 -34.23 -20.30 23.14
N PRO A 55 -33.36 -19.44 23.72
CA PRO A 55 -32.68 -18.43 22.94
C PRO A 55 -31.88 -19.13 21.85
N SER A 56 -32.39 -19.03 20.62
CA SER A 56 -31.64 -19.33 19.41
C SER A 56 -30.35 -18.52 19.53
N PRO A 57 -29.17 -19.15 19.56
CA PRO A 57 -27.94 -18.41 19.79
C PRO A 57 -27.81 -17.38 18.66
N GLU A 58 -27.86 -16.10 19.02
CA GLU A 58 -27.38 -15.03 18.18
C GLU A 58 -26.03 -15.47 17.59
N PRO A 59 -25.74 -15.24 16.30
CA PRO A 59 -24.45 -15.60 15.75
C PRO A 59 -23.40 -14.83 16.53
N VAL A 60 -22.78 -15.52 17.49
CA VAL A 60 -21.63 -15.04 18.23
C VAL A 60 -20.58 -14.82 17.16
N ILE A 61 -20.39 -13.56 16.74
CA ILE A 61 -19.25 -13.17 15.91
C ILE A 61 -18.05 -13.43 16.81
N GLN A 62 -17.55 -14.66 16.78
CA GLN A 62 -16.26 -14.97 17.36
C GLN A 62 -15.28 -14.03 16.65
N PRO A 63 -14.57 -13.14 17.37
CA PRO A 63 -13.48 -12.41 16.74
C PRO A 63 -12.55 -13.49 16.16
N CYS A 64 -12.35 -13.45 14.85
CA CYS A 64 -11.46 -14.35 14.16
C CYS A 64 -10.04 -14.11 14.71
N VAL A 65 -9.65 -14.90 15.71
CA VAL A 65 -8.34 -14.82 16.38
C VAL A 65 -7.16 -15.21 15.48
N MET A 66 -7.40 -15.38 14.18
CA MET A 66 -6.43 -15.79 13.16
C MET A 66 -5.67 -14.59 12.55
N ASP A 67 -6.22 -13.36 12.64
CA ASP A 67 -5.59 -12.18 12.03
C ASP A 67 -4.35 -11.68 12.78
N ALA A 68 -4.25 -11.95 14.09
CA ALA A 68 -3.16 -11.43 14.92
C ALA A 68 -1.80 -12.04 14.54
N GLU A 69 -1.74 -13.33 14.23
CA GLU A 69 -0.50 -14.02 13.88
C GLU A 69 0.07 -13.51 12.54
N ILE A 70 -0.79 -13.36 11.53
CA ILE A 70 -0.41 -12.81 10.22
C ILE A 70 0.07 -11.37 10.37
N THR A 71 -0.64 -10.55 11.15
CA THR A 71 -0.27 -9.16 11.40
C THR A 71 1.13 -9.06 12.02
N VAL A 72 1.43 -9.93 12.99
CA VAL A 72 2.75 -10.01 13.62
C VAL A 72 3.82 -10.41 12.59
N GLN A 73 3.56 -11.44 11.78
CA GLN A 73 4.49 -11.87 10.72
C GLN A 73 4.77 -10.75 9.71
N VAL A 74 3.74 -10.03 9.27
CA VAL A 74 3.87 -8.88 8.36
C VAL A 74 4.67 -7.77 9.00
N GLY A 75 4.48 -7.49 10.29
CA GLY A 75 5.28 -6.50 11.02
C GLY A 75 6.77 -6.86 11.07
N PHE A 76 7.10 -8.13 11.31
CA PHE A 76 8.48 -8.61 11.25
C PHE A 76 9.08 -8.51 9.84
N ALA A 77 8.32 -8.92 8.83
CA ALA A 77 8.73 -8.80 7.43
C ALA A 77 8.94 -7.32 7.03
N ALA A 78 8.09 -6.40 7.49
CA ALA A 78 8.25 -4.95 7.27
C ALA A 78 9.56 -4.41 7.85
N GLY A 79 9.97 -4.89 9.03
CA GLY A 79 11.29 -4.59 9.60
C GLY A 79 12.44 -5.06 8.70
N LYS A 80 12.35 -6.29 8.18
CA LYS A 80 13.35 -6.83 7.23
C LYS A 80 13.39 -6.03 5.92
N VAL A 81 12.23 -5.71 5.33
CA VAL A 81 12.14 -4.89 4.11
C VAL A 81 12.75 -3.51 4.34
N TRP A 82 12.43 -2.86 5.47
CA TRP A 82 13.01 -1.56 5.79
C TRP A 82 14.54 -1.63 5.89
N GLN A 83 15.09 -2.65 6.55
CA GLN A 83 16.55 -2.85 6.64
C GLN A 83 17.20 -3.11 5.27
N ALA A 84 16.54 -3.85 4.38
CA ALA A 84 17.02 -4.05 3.02
C ALA A 84 17.07 -2.72 2.24
N LEU A 85 16.00 -1.92 2.33
CA LEU A 85 15.88 -0.63 1.65
C LEU A 85 16.80 0.47 2.21
N GLN A 86 17.30 0.32 3.44
CA GLN A 86 18.33 1.23 4.01
C GLN A 86 19.63 1.19 3.20
N ARG A 87 19.91 0.09 2.48
CA ARG A 87 21.12 -0.06 1.66
C ARG A 87 20.97 0.54 0.25
N GLY A 88 19.74 0.80 -0.18
CA GLY A 88 19.43 1.31 -1.51
C GLY A 88 18.00 0.98 -1.93
N ALA A 89 17.54 1.61 -3.00
CA ALA A 89 16.27 1.24 -3.60
C ALA A 89 16.37 -0.15 -4.23
N LEU A 90 15.36 -0.99 -4.03
CA LEU A 90 15.29 -2.36 -4.54
C LEU A 90 13.94 -2.59 -5.24
N ASN A 91 13.92 -3.48 -6.22
CA ASN A 91 12.69 -3.95 -6.85
C ASN A 91 12.12 -5.18 -6.11
N LEU A 92 10.92 -5.62 -6.50
CA LEU A 92 10.22 -6.70 -5.80
C LEU A 92 10.96 -8.04 -5.87
N THR A 93 11.59 -8.35 -7.01
CA THR A 93 12.35 -9.58 -7.22
C THR A 93 13.59 -9.61 -6.33
N GLU A 94 14.33 -8.49 -6.25
CA GLU A 94 15.49 -8.37 -5.36
C GLU A 94 15.10 -8.53 -3.88
N LEU A 95 13.93 -8.01 -3.48
CA LEU A 95 13.42 -8.20 -2.12
C LEU A 95 13.05 -9.67 -1.86
N GLN A 96 12.44 -10.36 -2.81
CA GLN A 96 12.14 -11.80 -2.68
C GLN A 96 13.41 -12.63 -2.51
N GLU A 97 14.45 -12.36 -3.32
CA GLU A 97 15.73 -13.05 -3.24
C GLU A 97 16.48 -12.79 -1.92
N GLN A 98 16.40 -11.56 -1.38
CA GLN A 98 17.11 -11.20 -0.15
C GLN A 98 16.41 -11.65 1.14
N LEU A 99 15.07 -11.66 1.14
CA LEU A 99 14.30 -11.94 2.35
C LEU A 99 13.91 -13.41 2.48
N GLU A 100 13.93 -14.19 1.39
CA GLU A 100 13.47 -15.58 1.33
C GLU A 100 12.02 -15.74 1.85
N GLU A 101 11.20 -14.70 1.72
CA GLU A 101 9.80 -14.68 2.11
C GLU A 101 8.88 -14.80 0.89
N SER A 102 7.63 -15.21 1.10
CA SER A 102 6.65 -15.22 0.02
C SER A 102 6.35 -13.80 -0.48
N GLU A 103 6.08 -13.67 -1.78
CA GLU A 103 5.71 -12.40 -2.40
C GLU A 103 4.56 -11.70 -1.67
N THR A 104 3.53 -12.46 -1.28
CA THR A 104 2.37 -11.93 -0.55
C THR A 104 2.76 -11.27 0.77
N ILE A 105 3.63 -11.91 1.56
CA ILE A 105 4.12 -11.36 2.83
C ILE A 105 4.94 -10.09 2.59
N ILE A 106 5.79 -10.07 1.57
CA ILE A 106 6.60 -8.90 1.20
C ILE A 106 5.70 -7.74 0.76
N LEU A 107 4.68 -8.00 -0.06
CA LEU A 107 3.73 -6.97 -0.48
C LEU A 107 2.92 -6.40 0.69
N MET A 108 2.48 -7.25 1.63
CA MET A 108 1.82 -6.78 2.86
C MET A 108 2.77 -5.95 3.73
N ALA A 109 4.04 -6.35 3.83
CA ALA A 109 5.07 -5.61 4.55
C ALA A 109 5.36 -4.24 3.91
N ILE A 110 5.40 -4.17 2.57
CA ILE A 110 5.50 -2.90 1.83
C ILE A 110 4.27 -2.02 2.14
N GLY A 111 3.06 -2.60 2.14
CA GLY A 111 1.84 -1.91 2.53
C GLY A 111 1.89 -1.38 3.97
N TRP A 112 2.46 -2.14 4.90
CA TRP A 112 2.69 -1.72 6.28
C TRP A 112 3.55 -0.44 6.34
N LEU A 113 4.68 -0.43 5.64
CA LEU A 113 5.58 0.73 5.60
C LEU A 113 4.97 1.94 4.87
N ALA A 114 4.14 1.69 3.86
CA ALA A 114 3.44 2.73 3.11
C ALA A 114 2.44 3.49 3.99
N ARG A 115 1.73 2.79 4.89
CA ARG A 115 0.82 3.41 5.87
C ARG A 115 1.52 4.40 6.80
N GLU A 116 2.80 4.16 7.09
CA GLU A 116 3.64 5.03 7.92
C GLU A 116 4.37 6.11 7.10
N ASN A 117 4.08 6.26 5.81
CA ASN A 117 4.76 7.20 4.90
C ASN A 117 6.29 7.04 4.83
N LYS A 118 6.83 5.86 5.16
CA LYS A 118 8.28 5.58 5.18
C LYS A 118 8.84 5.17 3.82
N LEU A 119 7.96 4.84 2.87
CA LEU A 119 8.32 4.22 1.59
C LEU A 119 7.96 5.15 0.42
N VAL A 120 8.81 5.16 -0.60
CA VAL A 120 8.60 5.82 -1.89
C VAL A 120 8.67 4.75 -2.98
N ILE A 121 7.67 4.71 -3.85
CA ILE A 121 7.60 3.77 -4.97
C ILE A 121 7.76 4.57 -6.26
N ALA A 122 8.74 4.19 -7.08
CA ALA A 122 8.97 4.75 -8.39
C ALA A 122 8.72 3.68 -9.46
N LYS A 123 7.91 4.01 -10.46
CA LYS A 123 7.74 3.14 -11.62
C LYS A 123 8.92 3.33 -12.59
N ARG A 124 9.58 2.23 -12.94
CA ARG A 124 10.63 2.18 -13.97
C ARG A 124 10.18 1.23 -15.07
N ASP A 125 9.78 1.78 -16.21
CA ASP A 125 9.25 1.02 -17.36
C ASP A 125 8.11 0.05 -16.97
N ARG A 126 8.45 -1.23 -16.77
CA ARG A 126 7.54 -2.33 -16.43
C ARG A 126 7.69 -2.82 -14.99
N THR A 127 8.63 -2.27 -14.23
CA THR A 127 8.92 -2.66 -12.85
C THR A 127 8.69 -1.50 -11.89
N TYR A 128 8.66 -1.83 -10.60
CA TYR A 128 8.56 -0.86 -9.51
C TYR A 128 9.81 -0.98 -8.64
N GLU A 129 10.44 0.17 -8.40
CA GLU A 129 11.51 0.33 -7.43
C GLU A 129 10.93 0.93 -6.16
N MET A 130 11.30 0.35 -5.03
CA MET A 130 10.91 0.78 -3.70
C MET A 130 12.15 1.35 -3.00
N GLY A 131 12.00 2.50 -2.36
CA GLY A 131 13.06 3.13 -1.59
C GLY A 131 12.51 3.80 -0.34
N LEU A 132 13.40 4.17 0.58
CA LEU A 132 13.00 4.88 1.78
C LEU A 132 12.82 6.37 1.51
N ARG A 133 11.81 6.94 2.16
CA ARG A 133 11.58 8.39 2.12
C ARG A 133 12.68 9.10 2.90
N VAL A 134 13.51 9.86 2.21
CA VAL A 134 14.53 10.70 2.83
C VAL A 134 13.89 12.00 3.31
N ASN A 135 13.68 12.10 4.62
CA ASN A 135 13.18 13.32 5.24
C ASN A 135 14.38 14.26 5.47
N ASN A 136 14.67 15.11 4.49
CA ASN A 136 15.69 16.14 4.64
C ASN A 136 15.06 17.35 5.35
N THR A 137 14.78 17.20 6.65
CA THR A 137 14.26 18.28 7.48
C THR A 137 15.36 19.33 7.61
N HIS A 138 15.05 20.54 7.18
CA HIS A 138 16.01 21.60 6.91
C HIS A 138 16.94 21.86 8.10
N ARG A 139 18.24 21.67 7.83
CA ARG A 139 19.32 22.42 8.46
C ARG A 139 18.98 23.92 8.29
N ALA A 140 18.73 24.60 9.39
CA ALA A 140 18.59 26.05 9.51
C ALA A 140 19.32 26.49 10.78
#